data_AF-A0A351Z1F2-F1
#
_entry.id   AF-A0A351Z1F2-F1
#
_cell.length_a   1.000
_cell.length_b   1.000
_cell.length_c   1.000
_cell.angle_alpha   90.00
_cell.angle_beta   90.00
_cell.angle_gamma   90.00
#
_symmetry.space_group_name_H-M   'P 1'
#
loop_
_entity.id
_entity.type
_entity.pdbx_description
1 polymer ?
#
loop_
_entity_poly.entity_id
_entity_poly.type
_entity_poly.pdbx_seq_one_letter_code
_entity_poly.pdbx_strand_id
1 'polypeptide(L)'
;MENEFYAAQKTKPDIRELTIERGLGYPSDEELLMLILNKGTRECPVEQLAHKAMKVINTSNPEDLVDRLTLIDGIGYAKALALAAAVEIGRRRNCYLKSVITSPLDILPYVKHFSLEQREHFVSIALNGSREIIEEHVVSVGTSKRTMVHPREVFNHAVRVNASGIICCHNHPFGKCLPSREDMNVTSRLLLAGEVLGITVLDHIIITPDSYFSFLEHGMLKKSVGQERGALEGVPLDGRSRNDRSGNGTPLDDRPQTDRSLRGEPQDGHPLNDNPQDDHPQDAAIFE
;
A
#
# COMPACT_ATOMS: atom_id res chain seq x y z
N MET A 1 5.42 -69.97 12.21
CA MET A 1 4.24 -69.25 12.71
C MET A 1 4.69 -68.54 13.97
N GLU A 2 4.90 -67.23 14.05
CA GLU A 2 4.59 -66.07 13.21
C GLU A 2 5.68 -65.04 13.51
N ASN A 3 6.33 -64.49 12.49
CA ASN A 3 7.24 -63.36 12.65
C ASN A 3 7.00 -62.36 11.50
N GLU A 4 5.73 -62.08 11.24
CA GLU A 4 5.24 -61.13 10.22
C GLU A 4 4.75 -59.82 10.84
N PHE A 5 5.44 -59.34 11.88
CA PHE A 5 5.23 -58.00 12.44
C PHE A 5 6.52 -57.19 12.42
N TYR A 6 7.19 -57.15 11.26
CA TYR A 6 8.14 -56.07 10.98
C TYR A 6 7.39 -54.92 10.35
N ALA A 7 7.16 -53.90 11.18
CA ALA A 7 6.60 -52.62 10.83
C ALA A 7 7.23 -52.07 9.54
N ALA A 8 6.42 -51.89 8.51
CA ALA A 8 6.76 -51.06 7.37
C ALA A 8 7.01 -49.64 7.90
N GLN A 9 8.29 -49.27 8.06
CA GLN A 9 8.68 -47.87 8.20
C GLN A 9 8.15 -47.16 6.95
N LYS A 10 7.02 -46.45 7.09
CA LYS A 10 6.52 -45.54 6.05
C LYS A 10 7.60 -44.49 5.84
N THR A 11 8.43 -44.68 4.82
CA THR A 11 9.37 -43.66 4.35
C THR A 11 8.57 -42.42 4.07
N LYS A 12 8.89 -41.32 4.77
CA LYS A 12 8.26 -40.02 4.55
C LYS A 12 8.37 -39.72 3.04
N PRO A 13 7.25 -39.46 2.35
CA PRO A 13 7.27 -39.28 0.91
C PRO A 13 8.20 -38.13 0.52
N ASP A 14 8.95 -38.30 -0.57
CA ASP A 14 9.90 -37.29 -1.04
C ASP A 14 9.12 -36.05 -1.49
N ILE A 15 9.47 -34.90 -0.91
CA ILE A 15 8.86 -33.62 -1.24
C ILE A 15 8.92 -33.33 -2.74
N ARG A 16 9.98 -33.78 -3.44
CA ARG A 16 10.08 -33.64 -4.90
C ARG A 16 9.00 -34.40 -5.63
N GLU A 17 8.83 -35.68 -5.29
CA GLU A 17 7.84 -36.54 -5.93
C GLU A 17 6.44 -35.98 -5.69
N LEU A 18 6.17 -35.57 -4.45
CA LEU A 18 4.91 -34.94 -4.09
C LEU A 18 4.69 -33.60 -4.80
N THR A 19 5.72 -32.78 -4.97
CA THR A 19 5.63 -31.51 -5.71
C THR A 19 5.36 -31.75 -7.20
N ILE A 20 5.95 -32.79 -7.79
CA ILE A 20 5.70 -33.16 -9.20
C ILE A 20 4.26 -33.66 -9.37
N GLU A 21 3.78 -34.49 -8.44
CA GLU A 21 2.42 -35.04 -8.48
C GLU A 21 1.34 -33.97 -8.21
N ARG A 22 1.58 -33.08 -7.25
CA ARG A 22 0.58 -32.13 -6.71
C ARG A 22 0.77 -30.68 -7.15
N GLY A 23 1.86 -30.40 -7.85
CA GLY A 23 2.23 -29.07 -8.33
C GLY A 23 2.96 -28.21 -7.29
N LEU A 24 3.47 -27.06 -7.76
CA LEU A 24 4.26 -26.11 -6.96
C LEU A 24 3.48 -25.42 -5.82
N GLY A 25 2.15 -25.55 -5.77
CA GLY A 25 1.33 -25.03 -4.67
C GLY A 25 1.22 -25.97 -3.46
N TYR A 26 1.74 -27.20 -3.57
CA TYR A 26 1.73 -28.18 -2.48
C TYR A 26 2.78 -27.90 -1.37
N PRO A 27 4.04 -27.58 -1.70
CA PRO A 27 5.07 -27.38 -0.69
C PRO A 27 4.84 -26.11 0.13
N SER A 28 5.12 -26.19 1.43
CA SER A 28 5.33 -25.01 2.27
C SER A 28 6.57 -24.22 1.85
N ASP A 29 6.70 -22.98 2.32
CA ASP A 29 7.86 -22.14 2.00
C ASP A 29 9.19 -22.79 2.42
N GLU A 30 9.22 -23.48 3.58
CA GLU A 30 10.40 -24.24 4.00
C GLU A 30 10.70 -25.42 3.07
N GLU A 31 9.66 -26.10 2.59
CA GLU A 31 9.79 -27.19 1.61
C GLU A 31 10.23 -26.68 0.24
N LEU A 32 9.81 -25.48 -0.18
CA LEU A 32 10.35 -24.81 -1.37
C LEU A 32 11.85 -24.53 -1.20
N LEU A 33 12.28 -24.06 -0.02
CA LEU A 33 13.71 -23.92 0.28
C LEU A 33 14.44 -25.26 0.26
N MET A 34 13.83 -26.34 0.75
CA MET A 34 14.40 -27.69 0.67
C MET A 34 14.63 -28.12 -0.79
N LEU A 35 13.68 -27.82 -1.68
CA LEU A 35 13.82 -28.11 -3.12
C LEU A 35 15.03 -27.37 -3.73
N ILE A 36 15.24 -26.09 -3.37
CA ILE A 36 16.38 -25.28 -3.82
C ILE A 36 17.70 -25.78 -3.23
N LEU A 37 17.73 -26.04 -1.92
CA LEU A 37 18.91 -26.50 -1.19
C LEU A 37 19.35 -27.91 -1.57
N ASN A 38 18.40 -28.70 -2.06
CA ASN A 38 18.50 -30.06 -2.56
C ASN A 38 18.84 -31.12 -1.50
N LYS A 39 19.91 -30.92 -0.73
CA LYS A 39 20.37 -31.81 0.34
C LYS A 39 21.00 -31.05 1.50
N GLY A 40 20.87 -31.63 2.70
CA GLY A 40 21.53 -31.17 3.92
C GLY A 40 23.02 -31.52 3.95
N THR A 41 23.64 -31.34 5.10
CA THR A 41 24.98 -31.85 5.40
C THR A 41 24.88 -33.17 6.18
N ARG A 42 26.03 -33.76 6.51
CA ARG A 42 26.08 -34.95 7.39
C ARG A 42 25.56 -34.64 8.80
N GLU A 43 25.71 -33.40 9.24
CA GLU A 43 25.41 -32.95 10.61
C GLU A 43 24.05 -32.24 10.70
N CYS A 44 23.55 -31.67 9.60
CA CYS A 44 22.33 -30.88 9.56
C CYS A 44 21.43 -31.34 8.39
N PRO A 45 20.30 -32.01 8.68
CA PRO A 45 19.30 -32.38 7.67
C PRO A 45 18.77 -31.17 6.89
N VAL A 46 18.29 -31.40 5.67
CA VAL A 46 17.88 -30.31 4.76
C VAL A 46 16.71 -29.51 5.34
N GLU A 47 15.84 -30.15 6.12
CA GLU A 47 14.71 -29.52 6.81
C GLU A 47 15.19 -28.47 7.81
N GLN A 48 16.20 -28.81 8.62
CA GLN A 48 16.77 -27.88 9.59
C GLN A 48 17.55 -26.76 8.89
N LEU A 49 18.21 -27.07 7.79
CA LEU A 49 18.94 -26.08 6.98
C LEU A 49 17.98 -25.08 6.35
N ALA A 50 16.86 -25.56 5.80
CA ALA A 50 15.80 -24.74 5.23
C ALA A 50 15.16 -23.83 6.30
N HIS A 51 14.85 -24.37 7.48
CA HIS A 51 14.32 -23.57 8.59
C HIS A 51 15.26 -22.43 9.01
N LYS A 52 16.57 -22.72 9.14
CA LYS A 52 17.59 -21.70 9.44
C LYS A 52 17.70 -20.66 8.32
N ALA A 53 17.72 -21.10 7.05
CA ALA A 53 17.78 -20.22 5.90
C ALA A 53 16.56 -19.30 5.82
N MET A 54 15.36 -19.82 6.08
CA MET A 54 14.13 -19.04 6.12
C MET A 54 14.21 -17.90 7.13
N LYS A 55 14.70 -18.19 8.34
CA LYS A 55 14.88 -17.17 9.38
C LYS A 55 15.85 -16.07 8.96
N VAL A 56 16.93 -16.42 8.27
CA VAL A 56 17.90 -15.45 7.74
C VAL A 56 17.27 -14.61 6.63
N ILE A 57 16.60 -15.24 5.65
CA ILE A 57 15.91 -14.53 4.56
C ILE A 57 14.92 -13.51 5.11
N ASN A 58 14.12 -13.90 6.12
CA ASN A 58 13.09 -13.03 6.72
C ASN A 58 13.66 -11.89 7.59
N THR A 59 14.96 -11.87 7.87
CA THR A 59 15.59 -10.88 8.77
C THR A 59 16.80 -10.17 8.16
N SER A 60 17.05 -10.36 6.86
CA SER A 60 18.20 -9.78 6.16
C SER A 60 17.75 -8.80 5.09
N ASN A 61 18.64 -7.85 4.77
CA ASN A 61 18.45 -6.94 3.65
C ASN A 61 19.01 -7.60 2.37
N PRO A 62 18.63 -7.15 1.17
CA PRO A 62 19.17 -7.71 -0.07
C PRO A 62 20.70 -7.60 -0.19
N GLU A 63 21.29 -6.55 0.40
CA GLU A 63 22.72 -6.22 0.33
C GLU A 63 23.59 -7.19 1.14
N ASP A 64 23.06 -7.74 2.26
CA ASP A 64 23.80 -8.61 3.18
C ASP A 64 23.29 -10.07 3.17
N LEU A 65 22.25 -10.38 2.40
CA LEU A 65 21.60 -11.70 2.40
C LEU A 65 22.56 -12.85 2.09
N VAL A 66 23.43 -12.70 1.09
CA VAL A 66 24.38 -13.74 0.70
C VAL A 66 25.35 -14.02 1.85
N ASP A 67 25.95 -12.96 2.40
CA ASP A 67 26.92 -13.06 3.48
C ASP A 67 26.28 -13.69 4.72
N ARG A 68 25.07 -13.24 5.09
CA ARG A 68 24.34 -13.80 6.24
C ARG A 68 23.92 -15.24 6.05
N LEU A 69 23.54 -15.65 4.84
CA LEU A 69 23.25 -17.05 4.54
C LEU A 69 24.50 -17.92 4.65
N THR A 70 25.69 -17.40 4.27
CA THR A 70 26.94 -18.15 4.39
C THR A 70 27.41 -18.37 5.84
N LEU A 71 26.86 -17.65 6.82
CA LEU A 71 27.11 -17.91 8.25
C LEU A 71 26.42 -19.19 8.76
N ILE A 72 25.49 -19.77 7.99
CA ILE A 72 24.85 -21.03 8.36
C ILE A 72 25.75 -22.19 7.94
N ASP A 73 26.24 -22.95 8.93
CA ASP A 73 26.98 -24.19 8.68
C ASP A 73 26.20 -25.13 7.73
N GLY A 74 26.77 -25.38 6.55
CA GLY A 74 26.17 -26.18 5.50
C GLY A 74 25.57 -25.40 4.31
N ILE A 75 25.59 -24.07 4.36
CA ILE A 75 25.26 -23.17 3.25
C ILE A 75 26.54 -22.46 2.80
N GLY A 76 27.21 -23.02 1.79
CA GLY A 76 28.29 -22.30 1.10
C GLY A 76 27.76 -21.27 0.11
N TYR A 77 28.65 -20.45 -0.44
CA TYR A 77 28.33 -19.39 -1.41
C TYR A 77 27.40 -19.82 -2.55
N ALA A 78 27.60 -21.02 -3.12
CA ALA A 78 26.75 -21.50 -4.20
C ALA A 78 25.26 -21.64 -3.80
N LYS A 79 24.99 -22.18 -2.60
CA LYS A 79 23.62 -22.32 -2.08
C LYS A 79 23.07 -20.97 -1.64
N ALA A 80 23.88 -20.15 -0.98
CA ALA A 80 23.49 -18.80 -0.58
C ALA A 80 23.08 -17.94 -1.79
N LEU A 81 23.88 -17.97 -2.86
CA LEU A 81 23.61 -17.22 -4.09
C LEU A 81 22.34 -17.74 -4.80
N ALA A 82 22.11 -19.06 -4.84
CA ALA A 82 20.90 -19.63 -5.42
C ALA A 82 19.63 -19.17 -4.68
N LEU A 83 19.69 -19.15 -3.34
CA LEU A 83 18.60 -18.64 -2.50
C LEU A 83 18.38 -17.14 -2.70
N ALA A 84 19.45 -16.34 -2.64
CA ALA A 84 19.37 -14.90 -2.85
C ALA A 84 18.84 -14.55 -4.24
N ALA A 85 19.26 -15.29 -5.27
CA ALA A 85 18.74 -15.11 -6.63
C ALA A 85 17.25 -15.46 -6.73
N ALA A 86 16.79 -16.52 -6.07
CA ALA A 86 15.37 -16.88 -6.04
C ALA A 86 14.52 -15.78 -5.37
N VAL A 87 15.00 -15.26 -4.23
CA VAL A 87 14.36 -14.14 -3.52
C VAL A 87 14.34 -12.88 -4.39
N GLU A 88 15.45 -12.53 -5.04
CA GLU A 88 15.54 -11.35 -5.91
C GLU A 88 14.68 -11.47 -7.17
N ILE A 89 14.56 -12.67 -7.76
CA ILE A 89 13.62 -12.92 -8.86
C ILE A 89 12.18 -12.72 -8.38
N GLY A 90 11.82 -13.29 -7.22
CA GLY A 90 10.50 -13.11 -6.62
C GLY A 90 10.21 -11.63 -6.38
N ARG A 91 11.16 -10.90 -5.79
CA ARG A 91 11.09 -9.45 -5.60
C ARG A 91 10.87 -8.74 -6.94
N ARG A 92 11.75 -8.89 -7.93
CA ARG A 92 11.61 -8.23 -9.24
C ARG A 92 10.29 -8.54 -9.92
N ARG A 93 9.82 -9.80 -9.87
CA ARG A 93 8.53 -10.21 -10.44
C ARG A 93 7.35 -9.57 -9.72
N ASN A 94 7.47 -9.32 -8.42
CA ASN A 94 6.46 -8.64 -7.62
C ASN A 94 6.62 -7.10 -7.61
N CYS A 95 7.73 -6.55 -8.12
CA CYS A 95 8.07 -5.11 -8.05
C CYS A 95 7.89 -4.31 -9.35
N TYR A 96 7.26 -4.83 -10.42
CA TYR A 96 7.15 -4.04 -11.66
C TYR A 96 6.09 -2.93 -11.58
N LEU A 97 6.53 -1.80 -11.01
CA LEU A 97 6.12 -0.46 -11.44
C LEU A 97 6.27 -0.42 -12.97
N LYS A 98 5.24 0.04 -13.69
CA LYS A 98 4.95 -0.15 -15.14
C LYS A 98 3.95 -1.25 -15.53
N SER A 99 3.47 -2.07 -14.60
CA SER A 99 2.38 -2.99 -14.93
C SER A 99 1.09 -2.22 -15.18
N VAL A 100 0.51 -2.43 -16.37
CA VAL A 100 -0.76 -1.83 -16.77
C VAL A 100 -1.89 -2.55 -16.05
N ILE A 101 -2.69 -1.81 -15.28
CA ILE A 101 -3.88 -2.33 -14.60
C ILE A 101 -5.10 -2.12 -15.49
N THR A 102 -5.65 -3.23 -15.98
CA THR A 102 -6.83 -3.27 -16.85
C THR A 102 -8.06 -3.83 -16.13
N SER A 103 -7.85 -4.65 -15.10
CA SER A 103 -8.88 -5.27 -14.26
C SER A 103 -8.47 -5.29 -12.79
N PRO A 104 -9.41 -5.44 -11.84
CA PRO A 104 -9.08 -5.56 -10.41
C PRO A 104 -8.18 -6.75 -10.11
N LEU A 105 -8.31 -7.87 -10.84
CA LEU A 105 -7.45 -9.05 -10.71
C LEU A 105 -5.96 -8.72 -10.93
N ASP A 106 -5.67 -7.75 -11.81
CA ASP A 106 -4.30 -7.37 -12.14
C ASP A 106 -3.55 -6.77 -10.93
N ILE A 107 -4.25 -6.21 -9.94
CA ILE A 107 -3.62 -5.64 -8.75
C ILE A 107 -3.19 -6.69 -7.73
N LEU A 108 -3.87 -7.85 -7.71
CA LEU A 108 -3.74 -8.81 -6.61
C LEU A 108 -2.30 -9.30 -6.39
N PRO A 109 -1.48 -9.59 -7.43
CA PRO A 109 -0.10 -9.99 -7.23
C PRO A 109 0.74 -8.99 -6.42
N TYR A 110 0.38 -7.70 -6.47
CA TYR A 110 1.10 -6.63 -5.78
C TYR A 110 0.70 -6.53 -4.30
N VAL A 111 -0.59 -6.69 -3.99
CA VAL A 111 -1.11 -6.45 -2.64
C VAL A 111 -1.36 -7.71 -1.82
N LYS A 112 -1.35 -8.91 -2.44
CA LYS A 112 -1.75 -10.15 -1.76
C LYS A 112 -0.94 -10.45 -0.49
N HIS A 113 0.32 -10.02 -0.43
CA HIS A 113 1.15 -10.25 0.75
C HIS A 113 0.59 -9.57 2.02
N PHE A 114 -0.07 -8.41 1.91
CA PHE A 114 -0.76 -7.77 3.04
C PHE A 114 -1.92 -8.60 3.58
N SER A 115 -2.49 -9.52 2.80
CA SER A 115 -3.58 -10.39 3.29
C SER A 115 -3.14 -11.34 4.41
N LEU A 116 -1.84 -11.59 4.53
CA LEU A 116 -1.24 -12.46 5.56
C LEU A 116 -0.91 -11.71 6.85
N GLU A 117 -0.99 -10.38 6.82
CA GLU A 117 -0.67 -9.54 7.96
C GLU A 117 -1.74 -9.64 9.06
N GLN A 118 -1.29 -9.74 10.31
CA GLN A 118 -2.20 -9.79 11.47
C GLN A 118 -2.81 -8.43 11.83
N ARG A 119 -2.28 -7.35 11.24
CA ARG A 119 -2.81 -6.00 11.35
C ARG A 119 -3.45 -5.59 10.04
N GLU A 120 -4.46 -4.74 10.15
CA GLU A 120 -5.08 -4.11 9.00
C GLU A 120 -4.12 -3.06 8.42
N HIS A 121 -3.85 -3.16 7.13
CA HIS A 121 -3.03 -2.27 6.34
C HIS A 121 -3.94 -1.60 5.33
N PHE A 122 -3.88 -0.27 5.26
CA PHE A 122 -4.48 0.49 4.18
C PHE A 122 -3.36 0.98 3.26
N VAL A 123 -3.44 0.62 2.00
CA VAL A 123 -2.41 0.80 0.99
C VAL A 123 -3.01 1.60 -0.17
N SER A 124 -2.25 2.55 -0.69
CA SER A 124 -2.59 3.29 -1.89
C SER A 124 -1.57 2.99 -2.97
N ILE A 125 -2.05 2.54 -4.13
CA ILE A 125 -1.23 2.31 -5.31
C ILE A 125 -1.47 3.47 -6.25
N ALA A 126 -0.42 4.23 -6.55
CA ALA A 126 -0.43 5.34 -7.50
C ALA A 126 -0.24 4.83 -8.93
N LEU A 127 -1.02 5.37 -9.87
CA LEU A 127 -0.97 5.01 -11.29
C LEU A 127 -0.81 6.24 -12.19
N ASN A 128 -0.14 6.04 -13.32
CA ASN A 128 0.01 7.07 -14.37
C ASN A 128 -1.16 7.04 -15.36
N GLY A 129 -1.12 7.95 -16.35
CA GLY A 129 -2.19 8.11 -17.35
C GLY A 129 -2.44 6.87 -18.23
N SER A 130 -1.45 5.99 -18.32
CA SER A 130 -1.52 4.70 -19.00
C SER A 130 -1.99 3.56 -18.09
N ARG A 131 -2.44 3.87 -16.87
CA ARG A 131 -2.80 2.91 -15.81
C ARG A 131 -1.64 2.02 -15.39
N GLU A 132 -0.42 2.49 -15.55
CA GLU A 132 0.74 1.78 -15.07
C GLU A 132 1.01 2.13 -13.60
N ILE A 133 1.36 1.14 -12.79
CA ILE A 133 1.75 1.39 -11.40
C ILE A 133 3.00 2.28 -11.36
N ILE A 134 2.92 3.40 -10.63
CA ILE A 134 4.04 4.30 -10.33
C ILE A 134 4.68 3.92 -9.00
N GLU A 135 3.88 3.72 -7.96
CA GLU A 135 4.37 3.45 -6.61
C GLU A 135 3.28 2.84 -5.72
N GLU A 136 3.68 2.03 -4.74
CA GLU A 136 2.84 1.54 -3.64
C GLU A 136 3.18 2.28 -2.36
N HIS A 137 2.16 2.75 -1.62
CA HIS A 137 2.33 3.46 -0.36
C HIS A 137 1.42 2.90 0.73
N VAL A 138 2.01 2.41 1.83
CA VAL A 138 1.26 2.04 3.03
C VAL A 138 0.84 3.33 3.75
N VAL A 139 -0.44 3.68 3.64
CA VAL A 139 -1.02 4.90 4.22
C VAL A 139 -1.15 4.77 5.73
N SER A 140 -1.53 3.58 6.20
CA SER A 140 -1.73 3.34 7.62
C SER A 140 -1.68 1.87 7.96
N VAL A 141 -1.16 1.58 9.16
CA VAL A 141 -1.20 0.25 9.77
C VAL A 141 -2.03 0.35 11.05
N GLY A 142 -3.17 -0.31 11.06
CA GLY A 142 -4.12 -0.30 12.16
C GLY A 142 -3.67 -1.07 13.39
N THR A 143 -4.34 -0.76 14.51
CA THR A 143 -4.56 -1.70 15.63
C THR A 143 -6.06 -2.05 15.64
N SER A 144 -6.46 -3.12 16.32
CA SER A 144 -7.80 -3.76 16.25
C SER A 144 -9.05 -2.88 16.52
N LYS A 145 -8.95 -1.55 16.59
CA LYS A 145 -10.04 -0.61 16.93
C LYS A 145 -10.08 0.68 16.09
N ARG A 146 -9.93 0.57 14.76
CA ARG A 146 -10.12 1.62 13.73
C ARG A 146 -8.83 2.23 13.23
N THR A 147 -8.70 2.24 11.92
CA THR A 147 -7.64 2.93 11.20
C THR A 147 -8.25 4.19 10.60
N MET A 148 -7.87 5.37 11.09
CA MET A 148 -8.39 6.64 10.58
C MET A 148 -7.68 6.98 9.26
N VAL A 149 -8.20 6.46 8.15
CA VAL A 149 -7.69 6.79 6.82
C VAL A 149 -8.18 8.20 6.45
N HIS A 150 -7.24 9.14 6.37
CA HIS A 150 -7.54 10.52 5.98
C HIS A 150 -7.16 10.76 4.52
N PRO A 151 -8.03 11.36 3.67
CA PRO A 151 -7.71 11.63 2.27
C PRO A 151 -6.39 12.38 2.07
N ARG A 152 -6.05 13.31 2.98
CA ARG A 152 -4.75 14.01 2.96
C ARG A 152 -3.57 13.05 2.90
N GLU A 153 -3.56 11.99 3.71
CA GLU A 153 -2.43 11.06 3.77
C GLU A 153 -2.38 10.18 2.51
N VAL A 154 -3.54 9.71 2.04
CA VAL A 154 -3.67 8.95 0.79
C VAL A 154 -3.16 9.75 -0.41
N PHE A 155 -3.62 10.99 -0.58
CA PHE A 155 -3.32 11.80 -1.76
C PHE A 155 -1.98 12.55 -1.68
N ASN A 156 -1.41 12.76 -0.49
CA ASN A 156 -0.09 13.41 -0.34
C ASN A 156 0.96 12.67 -1.18
N HIS A 157 0.97 11.34 -1.09
CA HIS A 157 1.87 10.52 -1.89
C HIS A 157 1.56 10.57 -3.38
N ALA A 158 0.28 10.38 -3.75
CA ALA A 158 -0.16 10.41 -5.15
C ALA A 158 0.20 11.73 -5.86
N VAL A 159 0.08 12.87 -5.17
CA VAL A 159 0.46 14.18 -5.71
C VAL A 159 1.97 14.28 -5.92
N ARG A 160 2.80 13.82 -4.96
CA ARG A 160 4.27 13.88 -5.07
C ARG A 160 4.80 13.13 -6.28
N VAL A 161 4.16 12.02 -6.64
CA VAL A 161 4.58 11.17 -7.76
C VAL A 161 3.84 11.47 -9.07
N ASN A 162 3.07 12.56 -9.12
CA ASN A 162 2.28 12.97 -10.28
C ASN A 162 1.33 11.87 -10.79
N ALA A 163 0.66 11.18 -9.86
CA ALA A 163 -0.31 10.16 -10.21
C ALA A 163 -1.55 10.76 -10.88
N SER A 164 -2.06 10.13 -11.94
CA SER A 164 -3.36 10.47 -12.52
C SER A 164 -4.52 9.69 -11.89
N GLY A 165 -4.20 8.60 -11.21
CA GLY A 165 -5.18 7.81 -10.47
C GLY A 165 -4.56 7.00 -9.34
N ILE A 166 -5.42 6.48 -8.47
CA ILE A 166 -5.05 5.59 -7.38
C ILE A 166 -5.97 4.37 -7.33
N ILE A 167 -5.45 3.26 -6.83
CA ILE A 167 -6.23 2.12 -6.34
C ILE A 167 -5.94 2.01 -4.84
N CYS A 168 -6.99 1.94 -4.04
CA CYS A 168 -6.85 1.69 -2.60
C CYS A 168 -6.99 0.19 -2.34
N CYS A 169 -6.19 -0.35 -1.43
CA CYS A 169 -6.30 -1.73 -1.01
C CYS A 169 -6.24 -1.82 0.52
N HIS A 170 -7.02 -2.71 1.13
CA HIS A 170 -6.82 -3.06 2.53
C HIS A 170 -7.13 -4.51 2.83
N ASN A 171 -6.44 -5.07 3.82
CA ASN A 171 -6.68 -6.44 4.26
C ASN A 171 -7.64 -6.51 5.45
N HIS A 172 -8.42 -7.58 5.52
CA HIS A 172 -9.18 -7.95 6.70
C HIS A 172 -8.55 -9.19 7.36
N PRO A 173 -7.67 -9.06 8.38
CA PRO A 173 -6.94 -10.20 8.96
C PRO A 173 -7.84 -11.30 9.55
N PHE A 174 -8.97 -10.91 10.14
CA PHE A 174 -9.91 -11.80 10.84
C PHE A 174 -11.33 -11.70 10.28
N GLY A 175 -11.50 -10.97 9.17
CA GLY A 175 -12.79 -10.55 8.66
C GLY A 175 -13.20 -11.28 7.39
N LYS A 176 -14.48 -11.15 7.04
CA LYS A 176 -14.98 -11.54 5.72
C LYS A 176 -14.44 -10.55 4.68
N CYS A 177 -14.30 -11.03 3.44
CA CYS A 177 -13.98 -10.20 2.29
C CYS A 177 -15.22 -9.41 1.81
N LEU A 178 -15.80 -8.62 2.70
CA LEU A 178 -16.95 -7.76 2.47
C LEU A 178 -16.69 -6.40 3.11
N PRO A 179 -17.10 -5.30 2.46
CA PRO A 179 -16.88 -3.97 3.00
C PRO A 179 -17.72 -3.73 4.25
N SER A 180 -17.07 -3.16 5.27
CA SER A 180 -17.72 -2.56 6.41
C SER A 180 -18.35 -1.21 6.04
N ARG A 181 -19.18 -0.67 6.95
CA ARG A 181 -19.71 0.70 6.80
C ARG A 181 -18.61 1.75 6.81
N GLU A 182 -17.51 1.49 7.51
CA GLU A 182 -16.36 2.39 7.57
C GLU A 182 -15.63 2.41 6.22
N ASP A 183 -15.44 1.24 5.60
CA ASP A 183 -14.83 1.13 4.26
C ASP A 183 -15.63 1.92 3.22
N MET A 184 -16.95 1.79 3.23
CA MET A 184 -17.83 2.54 2.33
C MET A 184 -17.72 4.06 2.54
N ASN A 185 -17.64 4.50 3.80
CA ASN A 185 -17.48 5.92 4.14
C ASN A 185 -16.11 6.46 3.71
N VAL A 186 -15.04 5.70 3.95
CA VAL A 186 -13.68 6.05 3.51
C VAL A 186 -13.64 6.16 1.99
N THR A 187 -14.16 5.16 1.27
CA THR A 187 -14.24 5.15 -0.19
C THR A 187 -14.94 6.40 -0.72
N SER A 188 -16.10 6.74 -0.14
CA SER A 188 -16.89 7.90 -0.56
C SER A 188 -16.13 9.22 -0.38
N ARG A 189 -15.41 9.37 0.75
CA ARG A 189 -14.57 10.55 1.01
C ARG A 189 -13.38 10.63 0.05
N LEU A 190 -12.77 9.50 -0.28
CA LEU A 190 -11.66 9.44 -1.24
C LEU A 190 -12.11 9.77 -2.65
N LEU A 191 -13.29 9.30 -3.08
CA LEU A 191 -13.88 9.64 -4.38
C LEU A 191 -14.08 11.16 -4.52
N LEU A 192 -14.67 11.80 -3.50
CA LEU A 192 -14.87 13.25 -3.47
C LEU A 192 -13.53 14.03 -3.49
N ALA A 193 -12.57 13.61 -2.68
CA ALA A 193 -11.26 14.27 -2.63
C ALA A 193 -10.48 14.10 -3.94
N GLY A 194 -10.53 12.91 -4.55
CA GLY A 194 -9.90 12.63 -5.84
C GLY A 194 -10.48 13.47 -6.97
N GLU A 195 -11.80 13.71 -6.96
CA GLU A 195 -12.45 14.61 -7.91
C GLU A 195 -11.92 16.05 -7.80
N VAL A 196 -11.79 16.57 -6.58
CA VAL A 196 -11.25 17.93 -6.33
C VAL A 196 -9.78 18.04 -6.75
N LEU A 197 -8.99 17.00 -6.49
CA LEU A 197 -7.55 16.98 -6.80
C LEU A 197 -7.23 16.63 -8.26
N GLY A 198 -8.21 16.15 -9.04
CA GLY A 198 -7.97 15.63 -10.38
C GLY A 198 -7.23 14.28 -10.41
N ILE A 199 -7.27 13.51 -9.31
CA ILE A 199 -6.66 12.18 -9.20
C ILE A 199 -7.78 11.15 -9.04
N THR A 200 -7.96 10.29 -10.05
CA THR A 200 -9.10 9.36 -10.08
C THR A 200 -8.90 8.18 -9.13
N VAL A 201 -9.86 7.93 -8.23
CA VAL A 201 -9.91 6.66 -7.49
C VAL A 201 -10.51 5.59 -8.42
N LEU A 202 -9.66 4.71 -8.92
CA LEU A 202 -10.01 3.70 -9.93
C LEU A 202 -10.69 2.48 -9.33
N ASP A 203 -10.24 2.06 -8.15
CA ASP A 203 -10.86 0.99 -7.39
C ASP A 203 -10.53 1.08 -5.89
N HIS A 204 -11.31 0.37 -5.10
CA HIS A 204 -11.00 0.04 -3.72
C HIS A 204 -11.15 -1.47 -3.55
N ILE A 205 -10.07 -2.14 -3.14
CA ILE A 205 -9.99 -3.60 -3.11
C ILE A 205 -9.74 -4.09 -1.69
N ILE A 206 -10.65 -4.93 -1.19
CA ILE A 206 -10.47 -5.62 0.08
C ILE A 206 -9.85 -6.97 -0.22
N ILE A 207 -8.81 -7.34 0.52
CA ILE A 207 -8.13 -8.62 0.35
C ILE A 207 -8.18 -9.47 1.62
N THR A 208 -8.28 -10.77 1.41
CA THR A 208 -8.15 -11.83 2.41
C THR A 208 -7.27 -12.94 1.82
N PRO A 209 -6.73 -13.88 2.62
CA PRO A 209 -5.86 -14.93 2.11
C PRO A 209 -6.45 -15.70 0.91
N ASP A 210 -7.76 -15.95 0.96
CA ASP A 210 -8.46 -16.82 0.02
C ASP A 210 -9.36 -16.07 -0.99
N SER A 211 -9.52 -14.75 -0.87
CA SER A 211 -10.48 -13.98 -1.69
C SER A 211 -10.20 -12.48 -1.73
N TYR A 212 -10.82 -11.79 -2.67
CA TYR A 212 -10.83 -10.33 -2.77
C TYR A 212 -12.25 -9.78 -3.04
N PHE A 213 -12.45 -8.50 -2.77
CA PHE A 213 -13.66 -7.75 -3.09
C PHE A 213 -13.27 -6.46 -3.78
N SER A 214 -13.76 -6.22 -4.99
CA SER A 214 -13.58 -4.97 -5.73
C SER A 214 -14.84 -4.11 -5.65
N PHE A 215 -14.71 -2.85 -5.25
CA PHE A 215 -15.81 -1.90 -5.29
C PHE A 215 -16.23 -1.58 -6.72
N LEU A 216 -15.30 -1.59 -7.67
CA LEU A 216 -15.57 -1.41 -9.10
C LEU A 216 -16.48 -2.52 -9.64
N GLU A 217 -16.10 -3.79 -9.44
CA GLU A 217 -16.86 -4.96 -9.91
C GLU A 217 -18.28 -4.99 -9.35
N HIS A 218 -18.45 -4.52 -8.12
CA HIS A 218 -19.74 -4.48 -7.43
C HIS A 218 -20.53 -3.19 -7.69
N GLY A 219 -20.06 -2.29 -8.55
CA GLY A 219 -20.76 -1.05 -8.90
C GLY A 219 -20.91 -0.05 -7.75
N MET A 220 -19.98 -0.10 -6.78
CA MET A 220 -20.00 0.70 -5.55
C MET A 220 -19.16 1.98 -5.65
N LEU A 221 -18.45 2.18 -6.76
CA LEU A 221 -17.75 3.43 -7.08
C LEU A 221 -18.71 4.44 -7.74
N LYS A 222 -19.72 4.90 -7.00
CA LYS A 222 -20.62 5.94 -7.50
C LYS A 222 -20.04 7.31 -7.18
N LYS A 223 -19.89 8.13 -8.22
CA LYS A 223 -19.58 9.56 -8.05
C LYS A 223 -20.75 10.23 -7.35
N SER A 224 -20.45 11.01 -6.31
CA SER A 224 -21.45 11.89 -5.70
C SER A 224 -21.90 12.90 -6.75
N VAL A 225 -23.21 13.06 -6.85
CA VAL A 225 -23.94 13.88 -7.83
C VAL A 225 -23.37 15.30 -7.97
N GLY A 226 -22.85 15.60 -9.17
CA GLY A 226 -22.54 16.94 -9.66
C GLY A 226 -22.82 17.12 -11.16
N GLN A 227 -23.50 16.14 -11.79
CA GLN A 227 -23.70 16.09 -13.24
C GLN A 227 -25.13 15.68 -13.61
N GLU A 228 -26.13 16.33 -13.00
CA GLU A 228 -27.42 16.56 -13.68
C GLU A 228 -27.37 17.95 -14.34
N ARG A 229 -26.62 18.06 -15.43
CA ARG A 229 -26.86 19.14 -16.42
C ARG A 229 -27.69 18.53 -17.54
N GLY A 230 -29.00 18.55 -17.36
CA GLY A 230 -29.93 17.98 -18.34
C GLY A 230 -31.40 18.17 -18.00
N ALA A 231 -31.80 19.33 -17.47
CA ALA A 231 -33.21 19.74 -17.38
C ALA A 231 -33.32 21.25 -17.10
N LEU A 232 -32.85 22.08 -18.03
CA LEU A 232 -33.33 23.46 -18.18
C LEU A 232 -33.61 23.69 -19.67
N GLU A 233 -34.56 22.91 -20.19
CA GLU A 233 -35.28 23.29 -21.41
C GLU A 233 -36.29 24.39 -21.05
N GLY A 234 -36.23 25.49 -21.80
CA GLY A 234 -37.39 26.34 -22.07
C GLY A 234 -37.82 27.33 -20.99
N VAL A 235 -37.12 28.47 -20.88
CA VAL A 235 -37.80 29.71 -20.50
C VAL A 235 -38.05 30.49 -21.80
N PRO A 236 -39.31 30.68 -22.22
CA PRO A 236 -39.62 31.55 -23.35
C PRO A 236 -39.32 32.99 -22.96
N LEU A 237 -38.42 33.64 -23.71
CA LEU A 237 -38.28 35.09 -23.69
C LEU A 237 -39.35 35.68 -24.60
N ASP A 238 -40.53 35.97 -24.06
CA ASP A 238 -41.35 37.05 -24.61
C ASP A 238 -42.32 37.63 -23.57
N GLY A 239 -42.52 38.94 -23.63
CA GLY A 239 -43.51 39.62 -22.79
C GLY A 239 -43.14 41.03 -22.39
N ARG A 240 -43.25 41.96 -23.35
CA ARG A 240 -43.32 43.41 -23.10
C ARG A 240 -44.37 43.71 -22.01
N SER A 241 -44.03 44.61 -21.07
CA SER A 241 -45.03 45.57 -20.58
C SER A 241 -44.36 46.87 -20.12
N ARG A 242 -44.91 47.97 -20.62
CA ARG A 242 -44.59 49.36 -20.26
C ARG A 242 -45.44 49.77 -19.05
N ASN A 243 -44.96 50.81 -18.35
CA ASN A 243 -45.64 51.70 -17.40
C ASN A 243 -45.98 51.08 -16.02
N ASP A 244 -45.80 51.76 -14.88
CA ASP A 244 -46.06 53.18 -14.61
C ASP A 244 -45.12 53.84 -13.58
N ARG A 245 -45.10 55.17 -13.63
CA ARG A 245 -44.39 56.10 -12.74
C ARG A 245 -45.15 56.33 -11.43
N SER A 246 -44.40 56.50 -10.34
CA SER A 246 -44.58 57.47 -9.21
C SER A 246 -43.66 56.98 -8.08
N GLY A 247 -42.86 57.76 -7.35
CA GLY A 247 -42.79 59.19 -7.05
C GLY A 247 -42.44 59.30 -5.56
N ASN A 248 -41.49 60.17 -5.21
CA ASN A 248 -40.97 60.53 -3.86
C ASN A 248 -40.00 59.53 -3.19
N GLY A 249 -38.89 59.92 -2.55
CA GLY A 249 -38.34 61.24 -2.27
C GLY A 249 -37.11 61.12 -1.34
N THR A 250 -36.04 61.83 -1.72
CA THR A 250 -34.88 62.36 -0.95
C THR A 250 -33.84 61.45 -0.25
N PRO A 251 -32.54 61.83 -0.31
CA PRO A 251 -31.39 61.10 0.25
C PRO A 251 -30.90 61.70 1.58
N LEU A 252 -30.27 60.90 2.45
CA LEU A 252 -29.41 61.43 3.52
C LEU A 252 -28.14 60.56 3.68
N ASP A 253 -27.04 61.28 3.53
CA ASP A 253 -25.66 60.96 3.87
C ASP A 253 -25.49 60.95 5.41
N ASP A 254 -24.47 60.25 5.92
CA ASP A 254 -23.74 60.57 7.16
C ASP A 254 -22.91 59.36 7.67
N ARG A 255 -21.61 59.40 7.40
CA ARG A 255 -20.54 59.07 8.38
C ARG A 255 -20.00 60.43 8.90
N PRO A 256 -19.25 60.58 10.03
CA PRO A 256 -18.33 59.57 10.62
C PRO A 256 -18.05 59.68 12.16
N GLN A 257 -17.10 58.85 12.64
CA GLN A 257 -16.28 58.99 13.88
C GLN A 257 -17.02 58.79 15.23
N THR A 258 -16.49 58.32 16.35
CA THR A 258 -15.21 57.82 16.92
C THR A 258 -15.57 57.38 18.36
N ASP A 259 -14.94 56.38 18.97
CA ASP A 259 -14.14 56.56 20.20
C ASP A 259 -13.50 55.25 20.70
N ARG A 260 -12.31 55.48 21.28
CA ARG A 260 -11.34 54.67 22.00
C ARG A 260 -11.99 53.88 23.15
N SER A 261 -11.46 52.74 23.60
CA SER A 261 -10.26 52.57 24.43
C SER A 261 -10.40 51.16 25.05
N LEU A 262 -9.39 50.30 25.18
CA LEU A 262 -8.30 50.29 26.17
C LEU A 262 -7.33 49.17 25.74
N ARG A 263 -6.07 49.48 25.40
CA ARG A 263 -4.85 49.33 26.22
C ARG A 263 -4.54 47.89 26.68
N GLY A 264 -3.41 47.35 26.20
CA GLY A 264 -2.73 46.19 26.79
C GLY A 264 -1.67 45.52 25.89
N GLU A 265 -0.59 46.24 25.57
CA GLU A 265 0.74 45.70 25.17
C GLU A 265 1.71 46.04 26.33
N PRO A 266 2.94 45.47 26.49
CA PRO A 266 3.71 44.70 25.49
C PRO A 266 4.52 43.46 26.01
N GLN A 267 5.08 42.73 25.03
CA GLN A 267 6.44 42.12 24.92
C GLN A 267 6.95 41.08 25.94
N ASP A 268 7.44 39.93 25.43
CA ASP A 268 8.88 39.63 25.33
C ASP A 268 9.19 38.16 24.97
N GLY A 269 10.25 37.93 24.19
CA GLY A 269 11.06 36.71 24.31
C GLY A 269 11.17 35.76 23.11
N HIS A 270 11.83 36.18 22.03
CA HIS A 270 12.63 35.26 21.21
C HIS A 270 13.97 35.00 21.93
N PRO A 271 14.52 33.77 21.88
CA PRO A 271 15.96 33.60 21.93
C PRO A 271 16.49 33.23 20.54
N LEU A 272 17.42 34.08 20.10
CA LEU A 272 18.47 33.81 19.14
C LEU A 272 19.34 32.65 19.65
N ASN A 273 19.82 31.79 18.75
CA ASN A 273 20.93 30.89 19.05
C ASN A 273 22.00 31.07 17.95
N ASP A 274 23.09 31.73 18.33
CA ASP A 274 24.34 31.84 17.57
C ASP A 274 25.35 30.81 18.12
N ASN A 275 25.76 29.86 17.25
CA ASN A 275 27.13 29.34 16.97
C ASN A 275 28.13 28.95 18.11
N PRO A 276 29.29 28.30 17.85
CA PRO A 276 29.85 27.63 16.65
C PRO A 276 30.55 26.26 16.97
N GLN A 277 31.36 25.73 16.02
CA GLN A 277 32.45 24.71 16.16
C GLN A 277 32.02 23.22 16.13
N ASP A 278 32.58 22.28 15.34
CA ASP A 278 33.95 22.10 14.83
C ASP A 278 34.03 21.29 13.51
N ASP A 279 34.96 21.72 12.65
CA ASP A 279 35.92 20.99 11.80
C ASP A 279 35.58 19.71 11.01
N HIS A 280 35.65 19.87 9.68
CA HIS A 280 36.17 18.87 8.74
C HIS A 280 37.70 18.66 8.92
N PRO A 281 38.26 17.49 8.57
CA PRO A 281 38.84 17.41 7.23
C PRO A 281 38.58 16.09 6.48
N GLN A 282 38.60 16.23 5.15
CA GLN A 282 38.72 15.18 4.15
C GLN A 282 40.18 14.70 4.04
N ASP A 283 40.32 13.51 3.46
CA ASP A 283 41.45 12.95 2.72
C ASP A 283 42.76 12.59 3.43
N ALA A 284 43.08 11.28 3.43
CA ALA A 284 44.42 10.78 3.14
C ALA A 284 44.36 9.31 2.69
N ALA A 285 45.25 8.99 1.75
CA ALA A 285 45.27 7.79 0.93
C ALA A 285 46.52 6.92 1.25
N ILE A 286 46.47 5.65 0.80
CA ILE A 286 47.60 4.75 0.43
C ILE A 286 48.39 4.01 1.55
N PHE A 287 48.69 2.72 1.26
CA PHE A 287 49.61 1.73 1.88
C PHE A 287 49.07 1.05 3.16
N GLU A 288 48.99 -0.28 3.32
CA GLU A 288 49.60 -1.49 2.69
C GLU A 288 48.57 -2.61 2.47
#